data_AF-A0A0F8ZM39-F1
#
_entry.id   AF-A0A0F8ZM39-F1
#
_cell.length_a   1.000
_cell.length_b   1.000
_cell.length_c   1.000
_cell.angle_alpha   90.00
_cell.angle_beta   90.00
_cell.angle_gamma   90.00
#
_symmetry.space_group_name_H-M   'P 1'
#
loop_
_entity.id
_entity.type
_entity.pdbx_description
1 polymer ?
#
loop_
_entity_poly.entity_id
_entity_poly.type
_entity_poly.pdbx_seq_one_letter_code
_entity_poly.pdbx_strand_id
1 'polypeptide(L)'
;GIPTAIFERFQLTGDTTFDAMSAAGMGYIKFLEICQDGIGGHALTWGANFNGGASMPSGANACLHQGFVAAGSGAGAIWYAFTAGVTY
;
A
#
# COMPACT_ATOMS: atom_id res chain seq x y z
N GLY A 1 6.01 -20.78 13.11
CA GLY A 1 6.15 -19.45 13.71
C GLY A 1 4.84 -18.71 13.52
N ILE A 2 4.43 -17.88 14.47
CA ILE A 2 3.21 -17.05 14.34
C ILE A 2 3.46 -16.06 13.19
N PRO A 3 2.58 -15.94 12.18
CA PRO A 3 2.75 -14.94 11.13
C PRO A 3 2.77 -13.55 11.75
N THR A 4 3.83 -12.77 11.48
CA THR A 4 3.93 -11.39 11.94
C THR A 4 3.17 -10.51 10.97
N ALA A 5 2.13 -9.83 11.48
CA ALA A 5 1.44 -8.78 10.76
C ALA A 5 2.07 -7.42 11.13
N ILE A 6 2.44 -6.63 10.13
CA ILE A 6 2.91 -5.25 10.32
C ILE A 6 1.96 -4.28 9.63
N PHE A 7 1.67 -3.18 10.33
CA PHE A 7 0.88 -2.07 9.84
C PHE A 7 1.81 -0.87 9.63
N GLU A 8 1.80 -0.32 8.42
CA GLU A 8 2.55 0.89 8.09
C GLU A 8 1.61 1.93 7.50
N ARG A 9 1.85 3.20 7.85
CA ARG A 9 1.14 4.34 7.30
C ARG A 9 2.15 5.29 6.66
N PHE A 10 1.83 5.80 5.47
CA PHE A 10 2.61 6.86 4.85
C PHE A 10 1.75 7.82 4.05
N GLN A 11 2.22 9.07 3.95
CA GLN A 11 1.59 10.10 3.14
C GLN A 11 2.33 10.22 1.80
N LEU A 12 1.56 10.34 0.74
CA LEU A 12 2.01 10.52 -0.63
C LEU A 12 2.06 12.03 -0.92
N THR A 13 3.27 12.59 -0.94
CA THR A 13 3.52 14.02 -1.22
C THR A 13 4.05 14.25 -2.64
N GLY A 14 3.89 13.26 -3.51
CA GLY A 14 4.45 13.18 -4.86
C GLY A 14 4.32 11.76 -5.40
N ASP A 15 4.49 11.61 -6.71
CA ASP A 15 4.48 10.29 -7.35
C ASP A 15 5.57 9.38 -6.74
N THR A 16 5.21 8.14 -6.44
CA THR A 16 6.15 7.21 -5.81
C THR A 16 5.99 5.78 -6.29
N THR A 17 7.04 4.99 -6.07
CA THR A 17 7.02 3.53 -6.24
C THR A 17 7.23 2.87 -4.90
N PHE A 18 6.32 1.96 -4.51
CA PHE A 18 6.44 1.18 -3.29
C PHE A 18 7.08 -0.17 -3.56
N ASP A 19 8.26 -0.42 -3.01
CA ASP A 19 9.04 -1.66 -3.23
C ASP A 19 9.46 -2.39 -1.92
N ALA A 20 8.91 -1.99 -0.77
CA ALA A 20 9.39 -2.36 0.56
C ALA A 20 8.97 -3.76 1.07
N MET A 21 9.00 -4.78 0.20
CA MET A 21 8.74 -6.19 0.58
C MET A 21 9.91 -7.14 0.32
N SER A 22 11.00 -6.67 -0.28
CA SER A 22 12.11 -7.53 -0.73
C SER A 22 12.84 -8.31 0.38
N ALA A 23 12.51 -8.09 1.66
CA ALA A 23 13.10 -8.78 2.81
C ALA A 23 12.09 -9.56 3.69
N ALA A 24 10.80 -9.62 3.31
CA ALA A 24 9.80 -10.29 4.11
C ALA A 24 9.86 -11.82 3.90
N GLY A 25 10.14 -12.58 4.97
CA GLY A 25 10.06 -14.04 4.93
C GLY A 25 8.65 -14.55 4.60
N MET A 26 8.54 -15.76 4.06
CA MET A 26 7.25 -16.37 3.71
C MET A 26 6.23 -16.31 4.86
N GLY A 27 4.99 -15.93 4.55
CA GLY A 27 3.89 -15.88 5.51
C GLY A 27 3.83 -14.59 6.34
N TYR A 28 4.72 -13.63 6.08
CA TYR A 28 4.65 -12.29 6.62
C TYR A 28 3.51 -11.50 5.97
N ILE A 29 2.71 -10.79 6.78
CA ILE A 29 1.57 -9.99 6.29
C ILE A 29 1.88 -8.52 6.50
N LYS A 30 1.66 -7.71 5.46
CA LYS A 30 1.84 -6.26 5.51
C LYS A 30 0.54 -5.56 5.18
N PHE A 31 0.09 -4.70 6.08
CA PHE A 31 -1.03 -3.79 5.86
C PHE A 31 -0.49 -2.38 5.71
N LEU A 32 -0.84 -1.73 4.61
CA LEU A 32 -0.40 -0.40 4.25
C LEU A 32 -1.60 0.54 4.27
N GLU A 33 -1.46 1.67 4.92
CA GLU A 33 -2.35 2.81 4.74
C GLU A 33 -1.57 3.94 4.06
N ILE A 34 -2.00 4.28 2.85
CA ILE A 34 -1.34 5.24 1.97
C ILE A 34 -2.32 6.35 1.74
N CYS A 35 -2.01 7.57 2.17
CA CYS A 35 -2.90 8.71 2.02
C CYS A 35 -2.30 9.74 1.06
N GLN A 36 -3.10 10.29 0.16
CA GLN A 36 -2.77 11.50 -0.57
C GLN A 36 -2.49 12.64 0.43
N ASP A 37 -1.61 13.56 0.06
CA ASP A 37 -1.51 14.83 0.79
C ASP A 37 -2.75 15.72 0.56
N GLY A 38 -2.72 16.94 1.09
CA GLY A 38 -3.81 17.92 0.95
C GLY A 38 -4.07 18.40 -0.48
N ILE A 39 -3.26 17.98 -1.47
CA ILE A 39 -3.44 18.30 -2.88
C ILE A 39 -4.07 17.11 -3.61
N GLY A 40 -3.56 15.91 -3.36
CA GLY A 40 -3.92 14.71 -4.10
C GLY A 40 -3.37 14.68 -5.52
N GLY A 41 -3.86 13.73 -6.31
CA GLY A 41 -3.46 13.53 -7.69
C GLY A 41 -2.14 12.77 -7.88
N HIS A 42 -1.45 12.40 -6.81
CA HIS A 42 -0.19 11.67 -6.90
C HIS A 42 -0.41 10.20 -7.28
N ALA A 43 0.47 9.67 -8.10
CA ALA A 43 0.47 8.28 -8.52
C ALA A 43 1.26 7.39 -7.55
N LEU A 44 0.71 6.22 -7.27
CA LEU A 44 1.42 5.13 -6.61
C LEU A 44 1.64 4.01 -7.62
N THR A 45 2.90 3.62 -7.81
CA THR A 45 3.26 2.42 -8.55
C THR A 45 3.70 1.34 -7.58
N TRP A 46 3.22 0.11 -7.76
CA TRP A 46 3.70 -1.03 -7.00
C TRP A 46 4.95 -1.61 -7.68
N GLY A 47 5.97 -1.93 -6.90
CA GLY A 47 7.19 -2.58 -7.39
C GLY A 47 6.89 -3.93 -8.06
N ALA A 48 7.82 -4.43 -8.88
CA ALA A 48 7.61 -5.62 -9.72
C ALA A 48 7.26 -6.90 -8.94
N ASN A 49 7.56 -6.94 -7.64
CA ASN A 49 7.30 -8.09 -6.77
C ASN A 49 5.92 -8.06 -6.10
N PHE A 50 5.11 -7.04 -6.36
CA PHE A 50 3.76 -6.90 -5.83
C PHE A 50 2.73 -7.33 -6.89
N ASN A 51 1.94 -8.35 -6.57
CA ASN A 51 0.87 -8.82 -7.44
C ASN A 51 -0.49 -8.40 -6.88
N GLY A 52 -1.30 -7.72 -7.72
CA GLY A 52 -2.68 -7.35 -7.38
C GLY A 52 -2.83 -6.09 -6.51
N GLY A 53 -1.83 -5.21 -6.48
CA GLY A 53 -1.95 -3.92 -5.78
C GLY A 53 -3.02 -3.02 -6.40
N ALA A 54 -3.86 -2.42 -5.55
CA ALA A 54 -4.92 -1.51 -5.98
C ALA A 54 -4.37 -0.16 -6.45
N SER A 55 -5.14 0.54 -7.27
CA SER A 55 -4.81 1.90 -7.72
C SER A 55 -5.03 2.91 -6.60
N MET A 56 -4.13 3.88 -6.47
CA MET A 56 -4.27 4.96 -5.50
C MET A 56 -5.45 5.89 -5.87
N PRO A 57 -6.36 6.21 -4.93
CA PRO A 57 -7.38 7.22 -5.16
C PRO A 57 -6.72 8.61 -5.31
N SER A 58 -7.22 9.43 -6.24
CA SER A 58 -6.60 10.73 -6.57
C SER A 58 -7.09 11.91 -5.72
N GLY A 59 -8.14 11.76 -4.91
CA GLY A 59 -8.67 12.86 -4.11
C GLY A 59 -7.70 13.32 -3.02
N ALA A 60 -7.63 14.63 -2.75
CA ALA A 60 -6.88 15.18 -1.62
C ALA A 60 -7.24 14.47 -0.31
N ASN A 61 -6.25 14.09 0.49
CA ASN A 61 -6.41 13.30 1.72
C ASN A 61 -7.09 11.93 1.55
N ALA A 62 -7.31 11.43 0.33
CA ALA A 62 -7.89 10.10 0.11
C ALA A 62 -6.85 9.03 0.46
N CYS A 63 -7.31 7.94 1.09
CA CYS A 63 -6.42 6.87 1.52
C CYS A 63 -6.74 5.55 0.81
N LEU A 64 -5.69 4.86 0.38
CA LEU A 64 -5.69 3.45 0.01
C LEU A 64 -5.23 2.63 1.20
N HIS A 65 -6.02 1.66 1.59
CA HIS A 65 -5.66 0.61 2.52
C HIS A 65 -5.40 -0.66 1.73
N GLN A 66 -4.23 -1.27 1.87
CA GLN A 66 -3.82 -2.42 1.07
C GLN A 66 -3.12 -3.46 1.94
N GLY A 67 -3.61 -4.70 1.87
CA GLY A 67 -2.98 -5.86 2.50
C GLY A 67 -2.22 -6.71 1.49
N PHE A 68 -1.03 -7.16 1.87
CA PHE A 68 -0.20 -8.12 1.13
C PHE A 68 0.26 -9.27 2.03
N VAL A 69 0.40 -10.46 1.45
CA VAL A 69 1.06 -11.61 2.09
C VAL A 69 2.31 -12.02 1.30
N ALA A 70 3.45 -12.05 1.98
CA ALA A 70 4.72 -12.49 1.40
C ALA A 70 4.64 -13.97 0.96
N ALA A 71 4.86 -14.20 -0.33
CA ALA A 71 4.79 -15.49 -1.00
C ALA A 71 6.13 -15.78 -1.68
N GLY A 72 7.16 -16.08 -0.88
CA GLY A 72 8.50 -16.35 -1.38
C GLY A 72 9.20 -15.08 -1.82
N SER A 73 9.43 -14.92 -3.13
CA SER A 73 10.15 -13.76 -3.70
C SER A 73 9.27 -12.54 -4.01
N GLY A 74 7.97 -12.59 -3.71
CA GLY A 74 7.06 -11.44 -3.90
C GLY A 74 5.92 -11.46 -2.90
N ALA A 75 4.88 -10.65 -3.12
CA ALA A 75 3.64 -10.77 -2.36
C ALA A 75 2.39 -10.63 -3.21
N GLY A 76 1.37 -11.37 -2.80
CA GLY A 76 0.03 -11.28 -3.33
C GLY A 76 -0.85 -10.37 -2.48
N ALA A 77 -1.64 -9.53 -3.13
CA ALA A 77 -2.69 -8.77 -2.47
C ALA A 77 -3.73 -9.71 -1.86
N ILE A 78 -4.14 -9.42 -0.63
CA ILE A 78 -5.16 -10.20 0.10
C ILE A 78 -6.41 -9.39 0.40
N TRP A 79 -6.32 -8.06 0.38
CA TRP A 79 -7.41 -7.15 0.69
C TRP A 79 -7.05 -5.72 0.26
N TYR A 80 -8.05 -4.93 -0.10
CA TYR A 80 -7.90 -3.48 -0.22
C TYR A 80 -9.20 -2.76 0.14
N ALA A 81 -9.09 -1.49 0.55
CA ALA A 81 -10.20 -0.57 0.74
C ALA A 81 -9.78 0.87 0.49
N PHE A 82 -10.75 1.75 0.29
CA PHE A 82 -10.50 3.18 0.08
C PHE A 82 -11.25 4.00 1.12
N THR A 83 -10.62 5.09 1.56
CA THR A 83 -11.29 6.16 2.30
C THR A 83 -11.35 7.38 1.39
N ALA A 84 -12.55 7.90 1.17
CA ALA A 84 -12.74 9.12 0.40
C ALA A 84 -12.02 10.28 1.08
N GLY A 85 -11.31 11.07 0.28
CA GLY A 85 -10.68 12.30 0.73
C GLY A 85 -11.73 13.35 1.09
N VAL A 86 -11.47 14.14 2.12
CA VAL A 86 -12.33 15.28 2.49
C VAL A 86 -11.77 16.53 1.81
N THR A 87 -12.57 17.16 0.96
CA THR A 87 -12.30 18.50 0.42
C THR A 87 -12.95 19.49 1.38
N TYR A 88 -12.16 20.32 2.07
CA TYR A 88 -12.67 21.45 2.85
C TYR A 88 -12.93 22.66 1.95
#